data_AF-A0A849ZU04-F1
#
_entry.id   AF-A0A849ZU04-F1
#
_cell.length_a   1.000
_cell.length_b   1.000
_cell.length_c   1.000
_cell.angle_alpha   90.00
_cell.angle_beta   90.00
_cell.angle_gamma   90.00
#
_symmetry.space_group_name_H-M   'P 1'
#
loop_
_entity.id
_entity.type
_entity.pdbx_description
1 polymer ?
#
loop_
_entity_poly.entity_id
_entity_poly.type
_entity_poly.pdbx_seq_one_letter_code
_entity_poly.pdbx_strand_id
1 'polypeptide(L)'
;LGLAGHAAMTPAANPLHVTLGPAGAWLAAHGNAIPGLDWAFKLVLLKYLFTVIPATIIGDLLLAWMRREPEDAGQDGRAVPARRVITLAALSLAINLWAMTGYQARWHALTPIGLALLAALTLALVHGATSPTERLLRSMTLWGLSWLLIGAVLEPFEGGLKKTPSTLSYYVLPLALSIFQLIAFTILVDVFRCRRGVRWLIANGQNPMLAYAAIRGLLGPFYFLTGLDRIVTTPLFRLHVWLGALWGLLKTLSLAWAVALATRRGLLWRA
;
A
#
# COMPACT_ATOMS: atom_id res chain seq x y z
N LEU A 1 -43.07 -47.47 6.20
CA LEU A 1 -43.79 -47.18 7.46
C LEU A 1 -42.77 -47.22 8.60
N GLY A 2 -42.30 -46.18 9.25
CA GLY A 2 -42.50 -44.73 9.24
C GLY A 2 -41.74 -44.15 10.44
N LEU A 3 -40.95 -43.09 10.22
CA LEU A 3 -40.84 -41.86 11.04
C LEU A 3 -40.46 -42.00 12.52
N ALA A 4 -39.27 -41.52 12.94
CA ALA A 4 -38.99 -40.17 13.47
C ALA A 4 -38.79 -40.24 15.01
N GLY A 5 -37.93 -39.47 15.68
CA GLY A 5 -37.02 -38.41 15.25
C GLY A 5 -35.96 -38.16 16.34
N HIS A 6 -34.79 -37.67 15.92
CA HIS A 6 -33.80 -37.09 16.82
C HIS A 6 -33.99 -35.57 16.80
N ALA A 7 -34.48 -35.02 17.91
CA ALA A 7 -34.59 -33.58 18.12
C ALA A 7 -33.18 -32.99 18.33
N ALA A 8 -32.68 -32.28 17.32
CA ALA A 8 -31.50 -31.45 17.45
C ALA A 8 -31.86 -30.18 18.25
N MET A 9 -31.19 -29.99 19.39
CA MET A 9 -31.20 -28.76 20.16
C MET A 9 -30.67 -27.60 19.30
N THR A 10 -31.56 -26.67 18.97
CA THR A 10 -31.21 -25.39 18.35
C THR A 10 -30.49 -24.50 19.37
N PRO A 11 -29.29 -23.98 19.09
CA PRO A 11 -28.74 -22.90 19.91
C PRO A 11 -29.52 -21.62 19.63
N ALA A 12 -29.96 -20.97 20.71
CA ALA A 12 -30.71 -19.72 20.68
C ALA A 12 -29.96 -18.64 19.88
N ALA A 13 -30.66 -18.05 18.92
CA ALA A 13 -30.16 -16.94 18.12
C ALA A 13 -29.98 -15.70 19.02
N ASN A 14 -28.73 -15.24 19.14
CA ASN A 14 -28.41 -13.94 19.71
C ASN A 14 -28.75 -12.85 18.66
N PRO A 15 -29.70 -11.94 18.90
CA PRO A 15 -30.31 -11.13 17.83
C PRO A 15 -29.48 -9.93 17.34
N LEU A 16 -28.18 -9.86 17.66
CA LEU A 16 -27.31 -8.71 17.31
C LEU A 16 -26.09 -9.04 16.45
N HIS A 17 -25.95 -10.28 15.97
CA HIS A 17 -25.00 -10.56 14.90
C HIS A 17 -25.69 -10.35 13.56
N VAL A 18 -25.52 -9.16 12.97
CA VAL A 18 -25.64 -8.99 11.52
C VAL A 18 -24.51 -9.81 10.91
N THR A 19 -24.76 -11.08 10.66
CA THR A 19 -23.90 -11.91 9.82
C THR A 19 -24.04 -11.39 8.41
N LEU A 20 -23.24 -10.36 8.08
CA LEU A 20 -22.85 -10.15 6.69
C LEU A 20 -22.24 -11.49 6.26
N GLY A 21 -22.99 -12.26 5.46
CA GLY A 21 -22.44 -13.44 4.78
C GLY A 21 -21.13 -13.03 4.10
N PRO A 22 -20.18 -13.96 3.88
CA PRO A 22 -18.86 -13.62 3.35
C PRO A 22 -19.07 -12.65 2.19
N ALA A 23 -18.41 -11.48 2.22
CA ALA A 23 -18.75 -10.29 1.42
C ALA A 23 -18.74 -10.49 -0.12
N GLY A 24 -18.61 -11.72 -0.61
CA GLY A 24 -18.83 -12.16 -1.97
C GLY A 24 -19.89 -13.25 -2.16
N ALA A 25 -20.78 -13.55 -1.19
CA ALA A 25 -21.81 -14.60 -1.36
C ALA A 25 -22.84 -14.24 -2.44
N TRP A 26 -23.34 -12.99 -2.43
CA TRP A 26 -24.24 -12.50 -3.48
C TRP A 26 -23.49 -12.31 -4.81
N LEU A 27 -22.23 -11.89 -4.75
CA LEU A 27 -21.34 -11.63 -5.89
C LEU A 27 -20.75 -12.92 -6.49
N ALA A 28 -20.80 -14.04 -5.76
CA ALA A 28 -20.51 -15.39 -6.27
C ALA A 28 -21.79 -16.01 -6.84
N ALA A 29 -22.94 -15.75 -6.20
CA ALA A 29 -24.26 -16.16 -6.71
C ALA A 29 -24.64 -15.43 -8.00
N HIS A 30 -24.22 -14.17 -8.17
CA HIS A 30 -24.47 -13.33 -9.36
C HIS A 30 -23.18 -12.95 -10.09
N GLY A 31 -22.04 -13.57 -9.76
CA GLY A 31 -20.72 -13.20 -10.30
C GLY A 31 -20.54 -13.50 -11.79
N ASN A 32 -21.33 -14.47 -12.25
CA ASN A 32 -21.53 -14.84 -13.64
C ASN A 32 -22.87 -14.25 -14.14
N ALA A 33 -23.15 -12.98 -13.81
CA ALA A 33 -24.42 -12.32 -14.12
C ALA A 33 -24.78 -12.37 -15.62
N ILE A 34 -23.82 -12.66 -16.49
CA ILE A 34 -24.03 -12.81 -17.93
C ILE A 34 -23.60 -14.24 -18.34
N PRO A 35 -24.55 -15.19 -18.42
CA PRO A 35 -24.27 -16.53 -18.94
C PRO A 35 -23.57 -16.45 -20.31
N GLY A 36 -22.39 -17.07 -20.43
CA GLY A 36 -21.60 -17.10 -21.68
C GLY A 36 -20.48 -16.05 -21.80
N LEU A 37 -20.39 -15.10 -20.86
CA LEU A 37 -19.35 -14.05 -20.83
C LEU A 37 -18.41 -14.13 -19.61
N ASP A 38 -18.41 -15.24 -18.89
CA ASP A 38 -17.58 -15.48 -17.69
C ASP A 38 -16.06 -15.36 -17.95
N TRP A 39 -15.66 -15.55 -19.21
CA TRP A 39 -14.27 -15.38 -19.65
C TRP A 39 -13.87 -13.91 -19.77
N ALA A 40 -14.82 -13.01 -20.05
CA ALA A 40 -14.58 -11.58 -20.26
C ALA A 40 -14.90 -10.74 -19.03
N PHE A 41 -15.96 -11.06 -18.28
CA PHE A 41 -16.44 -10.26 -17.16
C PHE A 41 -16.48 -11.05 -15.86
N LYS A 42 -15.62 -10.66 -14.91
CA LYS A 42 -15.62 -11.15 -13.53
C LYS A 42 -15.95 -10.00 -12.59
N LEU A 43 -17.20 -9.93 -12.11
CA LEU A 43 -17.64 -8.84 -11.20
C LEU A 43 -16.83 -8.78 -9.90
N VAL A 44 -16.22 -9.90 -9.50
CA VAL A 44 -15.26 -9.96 -8.38
C VAL A 44 -14.06 -9.03 -8.59
N LEU A 45 -13.71 -8.67 -9.84
CA LEU A 45 -12.63 -7.73 -10.14
C LEU A 45 -13.00 -6.27 -9.82
N LEU A 46 -14.29 -5.94 -9.63
CA LEU A 46 -14.71 -4.57 -9.35
C LEU A 46 -14.07 -4.01 -8.07
N LYS A 47 -13.72 -4.89 -7.12
CA LYS A 47 -13.01 -4.50 -5.89
C LYS A 47 -11.66 -3.82 -6.15
N TYR A 48 -10.99 -4.11 -7.28
CA TYR A 48 -9.73 -3.46 -7.63
C TYR A 48 -9.94 -2.00 -8.06
N LEU A 49 -11.14 -1.63 -8.48
CA LEU A 49 -11.48 -0.27 -8.88
C LEU A 49 -11.36 0.71 -7.71
N PHE A 50 -11.62 0.25 -6.47
CA PHE A 50 -11.40 1.03 -5.26
C PHE A 50 -9.93 1.43 -5.06
N THR A 51 -8.98 0.71 -5.65
CA THR A 51 -7.56 1.08 -5.66
C THR A 51 -7.18 1.87 -6.90
N VAL A 52 -7.68 1.47 -8.07
CA VAL A 52 -7.28 2.07 -9.36
C VAL A 52 -7.81 3.49 -9.51
N ILE A 53 -9.09 3.77 -9.22
CA ILE A 53 -9.66 5.12 -9.42
C ILE A 53 -8.89 6.16 -8.59
N PRO A 54 -8.70 5.98 -7.27
CA PRO A 54 -8.00 6.99 -6.48
C PRO A 54 -6.53 7.12 -6.88
N ALA A 55 -5.88 6.01 -7.25
CA ALA A 55 -4.51 6.04 -7.75
C ALA A 55 -4.39 6.90 -9.02
N THR A 56 -5.33 6.77 -9.97
CA THR A 56 -5.38 7.61 -11.18
C THR A 56 -5.58 9.08 -10.82
N ILE A 57 -6.49 9.40 -9.90
CA ILE A 57 -6.72 10.79 -9.46
C ILE A 57 -5.44 11.40 -8.86
N ILE A 58 -4.72 10.66 -8.01
CA ILE A 58 -3.44 11.11 -7.45
C ILE A 58 -2.39 11.27 -8.55
N GLY A 59 -2.38 10.37 -9.54
CA GLY A 59 -1.52 10.45 -10.72
C GLY A 59 -1.78 11.72 -11.53
N ASP A 60 -3.04 12.07 -11.77
CA ASP A 60 -3.43 13.30 -12.47
C ASP A 60 -3.01 14.55 -11.71
N LEU A 61 -3.16 14.56 -10.38
CA LEU A 61 -2.66 15.65 -9.53
C LEU A 61 -1.14 15.81 -9.66
N LEU A 62 -0.40 14.70 -9.64
CA LEU A 62 1.06 14.72 -9.77
C LEU A 62 1.48 15.20 -11.18
N LEU A 63 0.82 14.70 -12.22
CA LEU A 63 1.07 15.09 -13.61
C LEU A 63 0.78 16.57 -13.84
N ALA A 64 -0.33 17.07 -13.31
CA ALA A 64 -0.69 18.49 -13.38
C ALA A 64 0.33 19.38 -12.66
N TRP A 65 0.91 18.92 -11.55
CA TRP A 65 1.99 19.63 -10.86
C TRP A 65 3.31 19.59 -11.66
N MET A 66 3.67 18.44 -12.23
CA MET A 66 4.90 18.29 -13.03
C MET A 66 4.91 19.10 -14.33
N ARG A 67 3.73 19.34 -14.93
CA ARG A 67 3.58 20.08 -16.18
C ARG A 67 3.58 21.60 -16.01
N ARG A 68 3.57 22.14 -14.78
CA ARG A 68 3.62 23.59 -14.57
C ARG A 68 4.99 24.12 -14.98
N GLU A 69 5.00 25.14 -15.82
CA GLU A 69 6.23 25.76 -16.29
C GLU A 69 6.97 26.49 -15.15
N PRO A 70 8.30 26.56 -15.19
CA PRO A 70 9.09 27.32 -14.21
C PRO A 70 8.74 28.81 -14.14
N GLU A 71 8.07 29.38 -15.15
CA GLU A 71 7.69 30.80 -15.18
C GLU A 71 6.60 31.14 -14.14
N ASP A 72 5.70 30.21 -13.82
CA ASP A 72 4.73 30.35 -12.70
C ASP A 72 5.43 30.29 -11.33
N ALA A 73 6.61 29.67 -11.24
CA ALA A 73 7.37 29.57 -9.99
C ALA A 73 8.06 30.90 -9.61
N GLY A 74 8.20 31.83 -10.57
CA GLY A 74 8.74 33.18 -10.34
C GLY A 74 7.74 34.17 -9.76
N GLN A 75 6.43 33.91 -9.89
CA GLN A 75 5.37 34.85 -9.47
C GLN A 75 4.80 34.53 -8.07
N ASP A 76 4.89 33.27 -7.60
CA ASP A 76 4.48 32.84 -6.25
C ASP A 76 5.67 32.90 -5.26
N GLY A 77 6.12 34.11 -4.91
CA GLY A 77 7.35 34.41 -4.14
C GLY A 77 7.43 33.93 -2.66
N ARG A 78 6.76 32.85 -2.26
CA ARG A 78 6.93 32.23 -0.92
C ARG A 78 7.53 30.84 -1.05
N ALA A 79 8.83 30.75 -0.79
CA ALA A 79 9.51 29.47 -0.60
C ALA A 79 8.80 28.67 0.51
N VAL A 80 8.50 27.41 0.23
CA VAL A 80 7.85 26.53 1.21
C VAL A 80 8.78 26.35 2.40
N PRO A 81 8.31 26.59 3.64
CA PRO A 81 9.18 26.44 4.81
C PRO A 81 9.66 25.00 4.94
N ALA A 82 10.97 24.77 4.79
CA ALA A 82 11.57 23.43 4.75
C ALA A 82 11.17 22.57 5.96
N ARG A 83 11.11 23.17 7.16
CA ARG A 83 10.65 22.51 8.39
C ARG A 83 9.25 21.92 8.23
N ARG A 84 8.30 22.66 7.64
CA ARG A 84 6.92 22.21 7.46
C ARG A 84 6.85 20.98 6.55
N VAL A 85 7.59 21.01 5.44
CA VAL A 85 7.60 19.91 4.47
C VAL A 85 8.32 18.67 5.04
N ILE A 86 9.43 18.86 5.76
CA ILE A 86 10.14 17.76 6.44
C ILE A 86 9.23 17.12 7.50
N THR A 87 8.56 17.92 8.33
CA THR A 87 7.61 17.41 9.31
C THR A 87 6.48 16.65 8.64
N LEU A 88 5.98 17.10 7.48
CA LEU A 88 4.93 16.40 6.74
C LEU A 88 5.42 15.04 6.22
N ALA A 89 6.63 14.98 5.65
CA ALA A 89 7.24 13.72 5.22
C ALA A 89 7.43 12.75 6.40
N ALA A 90 7.95 13.25 7.53
CA ALA A 90 8.14 12.46 8.74
C ALA A 90 6.81 11.91 9.29
N LEU A 91 5.76 12.75 9.36
CA LEU A 91 4.43 12.31 9.80
C LEU A 91 3.81 11.30 8.82
N SER A 92 4.01 11.48 7.51
CA SER A 92 3.50 10.55 6.50
C SER A 92 4.15 9.16 6.62
N LEU A 93 5.46 9.11 6.92
CA LEU A 93 6.15 7.87 7.25
C LEU A 93 5.71 7.30 8.60
N ALA A 94 5.47 8.16 9.60
CA ALA A 94 4.97 7.74 10.91
C ALA A 94 3.58 7.09 10.80
N ILE A 95 2.68 7.62 9.95
CA ILE A 95 1.38 7.00 9.64
C ILE A 95 1.57 5.59 9.08
N ASN A 96 2.49 5.42 8.13
CA ASN A 96 2.82 4.11 7.56
C ASN A 96 3.29 3.13 8.63
N LEU A 97 4.28 3.53 9.44
CA LEU A 97 4.82 2.68 10.49
C LEU A 97 3.79 2.33 11.55
N TRP A 98 3.04 3.32 12.03
CA TRP A 98 2.01 3.12 13.05
C TRP A 98 0.87 2.22 12.57
N ALA A 99 0.40 2.41 11.33
CA ALA A 99 -0.60 1.53 10.74
C ALA A 99 -0.07 0.10 10.62
N MET A 100 1.14 -0.08 10.05
CA MET A 100 1.76 -1.40 9.89
C MET A 100 1.90 -2.12 11.22
N THR A 101 2.45 -1.46 12.25
CA THR A 101 2.64 -2.09 13.57
C THR A 101 1.32 -2.35 14.26
N GLY A 102 0.39 -1.38 14.26
CA GLY A 102 -0.90 -1.47 14.92
C GLY A 102 -1.79 -2.57 14.35
N TYR A 103 -1.91 -2.65 13.02
CA TYR A 103 -2.68 -3.71 12.36
C TYR A 103 -2.02 -5.08 12.50
N GLN A 104 -0.69 -5.18 12.40
CA GLN A 104 0.04 -6.44 12.59
C GLN A 104 -0.10 -6.96 14.04
N ALA A 105 0.00 -6.07 15.02
CA ALA A 105 -0.12 -6.40 16.45
C ALA A 105 -1.57 -6.50 16.93
N ARG A 106 -2.57 -6.26 16.05
CA ARG A 106 -4.00 -6.27 16.35
C ARG A 106 -4.40 -5.33 17.48
N TRP A 107 -3.82 -4.13 17.52
CA TRP A 107 -4.18 -3.12 18.50
C TRP A 107 -5.46 -2.38 18.08
N HIS A 108 -6.61 -3.04 18.21
CA HIS A 108 -7.89 -2.56 17.68
C HIS A 108 -8.32 -1.17 18.18
N ALA A 109 -7.98 -0.81 19.43
CA ALA A 109 -8.28 0.52 19.99
C ALA A 109 -7.15 1.53 19.75
N LEU A 110 -5.89 1.16 19.97
CA LEU A 110 -4.76 2.10 19.89
C LEU A 110 -4.47 2.52 18.44
N THR A 111 -4.62 1.61 17.48
CA THR A 111 -4.35 1.88 16.06
C THR A 111 -5.18 3.06 15.54
N PRO A 112 -6.53 3.04 15.59
CA PRO A 112 -7.34 4.14 15.10
C PRO A 112 -7.11 5.44 15.89
N ILE A 113 -6.88 5.38 17.20
CA ILE A 113 -6.57 6.58 18.02
C ILE A 113 -5.27 7.23 17.56
N GLY A 114 -4.19 6.45 17.41
CA GLY A 114 -2.91 6.98 16.95
C GLY A 114 -2.96 7.46 15.51
N LEU A 115 -3.71 6.78 14.63
CA LEU A 115 -3.95 7.26 13.26
C LEU A 115 -4.75 8.57 13.25
N ALA A 116 -5.77 8.72 14.09
CA ALA A 116 -6.54 9.96 14.21
C ALA A 116 -5.68 11.13 14.70
N LEU A 117 -4.79 10.88 15.67
CA LEU A 117 -3.84 11.89 16.14
C LEU A 117 -2.87 12.32 15.02
N LEU A 118 -2.23 11.36 14.34
CA LEU A 118 -1.33 11.64 13.24
C LEU A 118 -2.05 12.32 12.06
N ALA A 119 -3.29 11.93 11.79
CA ALA A 119 -4.18 12.56 10.82
C ALA A 119 -4.47 14.03 11.17
N ALA A 120 -4.82 14.32 12.42
CA ALA A 120 -5.06 15.68 12.87
C ALA A 120 -3.80 16.56 12.74
N LEU A 121 -2.64 16.03 13.13
CA LEU A 121 -1.36 16.73 13.00
C LEU A 121 -1.01 17.01 11.53
N THR A 122 -1.19 16.04 10.63
CA THR A 122 -0.94 16.24 9.20
C THR A 122 -1.94 17.21 8.57
N LEU A 123 -3.22 17.17 8.94
CA LEU A 123 -4.25 18.14 8.52
C LEU A 123 -3.90 19.56 8.93
N ALA A 124 -3.56 19.76 10.21
CA ALA A 124 -3.14 21.05 10.72
C ALA A 124 -1.91 21.57 9.95
N LEU A 125 -0.98 20.67 9.64
CA LEU A 125 0.24 21.02 8.92
C LEU A 125 0.00 21.38 7.46
N VAL A 126 -1.03 20.87 6.79
CA VAL A 126 -1.38 21.26 5.40
C VAL A 126 -2.41 22.40 5.33
N HIS A 127 -2.91 22.87 6.48
CA HIS A 127 -3.84 23.98 6.54
C HIS A 127 -3.18 25.30 6.11
N GLY A 128 -3.82 26.07 5.22
CA GLY A 128 -3.20 27.29 4.67
C GLY A 128 -2.08 27.03 3.65
N ALA A 129 -2.22 25.97 2.85
CA ALA A 129 -1.36 25.72 1.69
C ALA A 129 -1.49 26.85 0.65
N THR A 130 -0.39 27.54 0.37
CA THR A 130 -0.39 28.70 -0.55
C THR A 130 0.40 28.41 -1.83
N SER A 131 1.56 27.76 -1.70
CA SER A 131 2.39 27.44 -2.86
C SER A 131 1.81 26.32 -3.74
N PRO A 132 2.17 26.22 -5.02
CA PRO A 132 1.77 25.11 -5.89
C PRO A 132 2.07 23.73 -5.30
N THR A 133 3.27 23.58 -4.73
CA THR A 133 3.71 22.32 -4.10
C THR A 133 2.94 22.03 -2.82
N GLU A 134 2.70 23.02 -1.95
CA GLU A 134 1.85 22.81 -0.77
C GLU A 134 0.41 22.44 -1.16
N ARG A 135 -0.13 23.01 -2.25
CA ARG A 135 -1.46 22.66 -2.76
C ARG A 135 -1.52 21.21 -3.23
N LEU A 136 -0.52 20.73 -3.97
CA LEU A 136 -0.40 19.31 -4.32
C LEU A 136 -0.36 18.44 -3.05
N LEU A 137 0.54 18.73 -2.12
CA LEU A 137 0.73 17.96 -0.90
C LEU A 137 -0.53 17.95 -0.04
N ARG A 138 -1.25 19.07 0.04
CA ARG A 138 -2.56 19.16 0.70
C ARG A 138 -3.59 18.26 0.03
N SER A 139 -3.73 18.33 -1.29
CA SER A 139 -4.70 17.49 -2.03
C SER A 139 -4.40 16.01 -1.84
N MET A 140 -3.14 15.59 -1.96
CA MET A 140 -2.74 14.21 -1.70
C MET A 140 -3.00 13.80 -0.24
N THR A 141 -2.72 14.70 0.73
CA THR A 141 -2.97 14.44 2.16
C THR A 141 -4.46 14.24 2.41
N LEU A 142 -5.33 15.09 1.85
CA LEU A 142 -6.78 14.96 1.99
C LEU A 142 -7.28 13.63 1.41
N TRP A 143 -6.86 13.27 0.20
CA TRP A 143 -7.18 11.97 -0.39
C TRP A 143 -6.69 10.80 0.47
N GLY A 144 -5.43 10.85 0.91
CA GLY A 144 -4.84 9.83 1.78
C GLY A 144 -5.62 9.67 3.08
N LEU A 145 -6.02 10.77 3.72
CA LEU A 145 -6.80 10.76 4.96
C LEU A 145 -8.23 10.25 4.76
N SER A 146 -8.90 10.64 3.68
CA SER A 146 -10.24 10.14 3.36
C SER A 146 -10.23 8.62 3.23
N TRP A 147 -9.29 8.07 2.46
CA TRP A 147 -9.15 6.62 2.30
C TRP A 147 -8.67 5.94 3.59
N LEU A 148 -7.79 6.58 4.37
CA LEU A 148 -7.34 6.05 5.65
C LEU A 148 -8.51 5.91 6.63
N LEU A 149 -9.36 6.93 6.72
CA LEU A 149 -10.54 6.93 7.58
C LEU A 149 -11.51 5.82 7.17
N ILE A 150 -11.84 5.73 5.88
CA ILE A 150 -12.73 4.69 5.35
C ILE A 150 -12.16 3.30 5.69
N GLY A 151 -10.87 3.07 5.42
CA GLY A 151 -10.21 1.81 5.70
C GLY A 151 -10.16 1.46 7.20
N ALA A 152 -9.89 2.43 8.06
CA ALA A 152 -9.83 2.25 9.50
C ALA A 152 -11.21 1.95 10.11
N VAL A 153 -12.28 2.53 9.56
CA VAL A 153 -13.65 2.22 9.97
C VAL A 153 -14.07 0.84 9.49
N LEU A 154 -13.70 0.42 8.27
CA LEU A 154 -14.07 -0.89 7.72
C LEU A 154 -13.38 -2.08 8.40
N GLU A 155 -12.12 -1.91 8.83
CA GLU A 155 -11.30 -3.01 9.35
C GLU A 155 -11.94 -3.78 10.54
N PRO A 156 -12.52 -3.13 11.56
CA PRO A 156 -13.20 -3.82 12.66
C PRO A 156 -14.41 -4.63 12.20
N PHE A 157 -15.18 -4.14 11.22
CA PHE A 157 -16.37 -4.84 10.72
C PHE A 157 -16.03 -6.10 9.91
N GLU A 158 -14.85 -6.13 9.29
CA GLU A 158 -14.39 -7.26 8.47
C GLU A 158 -13.53 -8.28 9.25
N GLY A 159 -13.28 -7.99 10.53
CA GLY A 159 -12.45 -8.80 11.41
C GLY A 159 -10.99 -8.85 10.97
N GLY A 160 -10.47 -7.74 10.47
CA GLY A 160 -9.06 -7.57 10.07
C GLY A 160 -8.77 -7.60 8.57
N LEU A 161 -7.55 -7.19 8.22
CA LEU A 161 -7.06 -7.19 6.84
C LEU A 161 -6.81 -8.62 6.37
N LYS A 162 -7.64 -9.13 5.46
CA LYS A 162 -7.52 -10.50 4.93
C LYS A 162 -7.38 -10.45 3.41
N LYS A 163 -6.47 -11.28 2.89
CA LYS A 163 -6.29 -11.48 1.44
C LYS A 163 -7.23 -12.55 0.88
N THR A 164 -7.66 -13.52 1.68
CA THR A 164 -8.48 -14.66 1.23
C THR A 164 -9.44 -15.13 2.33
N PRO A 165 -10.77 -14.96 2.17
CA PRO A 165 -11.40 -14.06 1.20
C PRO A 165 -10.90 -12.62 1.40
N SER A 166 -10.79 -11.85 0.31
CA SER A 166 -10.23 -10.49 0.35
C SER A 166 -11.24 -9.52 0.96
N THR A 167 -10.83 -8.75 1.97
CA THR A 167 -11.65 -7.71 2.60
C THR A 167 -11.53 -6.37 1.86
N LEU A 168 -12.50 -5.46 1.98
CA LEU A 168 -12.44 -4.13 1.38
C LEU A 168 -11.33 -3.29 2.04
N SER A 169 -11.18 -3.40 3.36
CA SER A 169 -10.06 -2.82 4.14
C SER A 169 -8.69 -3.21 3.59
N TYR A 170 -8.52 -4.43 3.07
CA TYR A 170 -7.28 -4.89 2.45
C TYR A 170 -6.92 -4.11 1.16
N TYR A 171 -7.88 -3.50 0.48
CA TYR A 171 -7.63 -2.65 -0.68
C TYR A 171 -7.47 -1.18 -0.31
N VAL A 172 -8.32 -0.69 0.60
CA VAL A 172 -8.42 0.73 0.95
C VAL A 172 -7.28 1.19 1.87
N LEU A 173 -6.93 0.41 2.90
CA LEU A 173 -5.86 0.80 3.82
C LEU A 173 -4.49 0.88 3.11
N PRO A 174 -4.04 -0.13 2.34
CA PRO A 174 -2.78 -0.03 1.62
C PRO A 174 -2.75 1.09 0.59
N LEU A 175 -3.89 1.40 -0.07
CA LEU A 175 -4.02 2.56 -0.94
C LEU A 175 -3.71 3.85 -0.18
N ALA A 176 -4.38 4.07 0.95
CA ALA A 176 -4.18 5.28 1.77
C ALA A 176 -2.72 5.41 2.23
N LEU A 177 -2.14 4.32 2.74
CA LEU A 177 -0.74 4.27 3.16
C LEU A 177 0.23 4.56 2.00
N SER A 178 -0.07 4.05 0.80
CA SER A 178 0.71 4.32 -0.41
C SER A 178 0.66 5.80 -0.80
N ILE A 179 -0.46 6.50 -0.59
CA ILE A 179 -0.54 7.96 -0.82
C ILE A 179 0.39 8.70 0.15
N PHE A 180 0.40 8.34 1.45
CA PHE A 180 1.34 8.92 2.41
C PHE A 180 2.80 8.60 2.09
N GLN A 181 3.08 7.38 1.64
CA GLN A 181 4.41 7.00 1.19
C GLN A 181 4.84 7.82 -0.02
N LEU A 182 3.92 8.06 -0.96
CA LEU A 182 4.16 8.90 -2.13
C LEU A 182 4.42 10.35 -1.73
N ILE A 183 3.65 10.92 -0.78
CA ILE A 183 3.91 12.26 -0.21
C ILE A 183 5.35 12.36 0.31
N ALA A 184 5.79 11.38 1.11
CA ALA A 184 7.14 11.37 1.67
C ALA A 184 8.22 11.30 0.56
N PHE A 185 7.99 10.49 -0.48
CA PHE A 185 8.93 10.41 -1.61
C PHE A 185 8.92 11.65 -2.50
N THR A 186 7.78 12.25 -2.81
CA THR A 186 7.69 13.51 -3.55
C THR A 186 8.51 14.60 -2.85
N ILE A 187 8.40 14.67 -1.52
CA ILE A 187 9.18 15.61 -0.71
C ILE A 187 10.69 15.29 -0.79
N LEU A 188 11.09 14.06 -0.51
CA LEU A 188 12.50 13.68 -0.47
C LEU A 188 13.18 13.80 -1.85
N VAL A 189 12.50 13.34 -2.90
CA VAL A 189 13.09 13.17 -4.23
C VAL A 189 12.97 14.45 -5.06
N ASP A 190 11.82 15.11 -5.04
CA ASP A 190 11.54 16.23 -5.93
C ASP A 190 11.69 17.59 -5.23
N VAL A 191 11.29 17.72 -3.96
CA VAL A 191 11.51 18.97 -3.20
C VAL A 191 12.97 19.11 -2.74
N PHE A 192 13.52 18.08 -2.10
CA PHE A 192 14.91 18.09 -1.62
C PHE A 192 15.95 17.65 -2.67
N ARG A 193 15.49 17.25 -3.87
CA ARG A 193 16.36 16.82 -4.98
C ARG A 193 17.32 15.68 -4.61
N CYS A 194 16.97 14.80 -3.66
CA CYS A 194 17.80 13.68 -3.21
C CYS A 194 17.85 12.50 -4.21
N ARG A 195 17.92 12.78 -5.51
CA ARG A 195 17.81 11.79 -6.60
C ARG A 195 18.96 10.77 -6.63
N ARG A 196 20.15 11.12 -6.14
CA ARG A 196 21.33 10.24 -6.16
C ARG A 196 21.15 9.00 -5.28
N GLY A 197 20.63 9.17 -4.06
CA GLY A 197 20.41 8.07 -3.10
C GLY A 197 19.27 7.14 -3.50
N VAL A 198 18.21 7.67 -4.12
CA VAL A 198 17.05 6.88 -4.56
C VAL A 198 17.14 6.38 -6.01
N ARG A 199 18.25 6.63 -6.71
CA ARG A 199 18.37 6.32 -8.15
C ARG A 199 18.11 4.85 -8.46
N TRP A 200 18.51 3.95 -7.56
CA TRP A 200 18.30 2.52 -7.74
C TRP A 200 16.83 2.17 -7.57
N LEU A 201 16.14 2.80 -6.62
CA LEU A 201 14.71 2.65 -6.42
C LEU A 201 13.92 3.15 -7.64
N ILE A 202 14.30 4.30 -8.20
CA ILE A 202 13.70 4.84 -9.44
C ILE A 202 13.87 3.87 -10.61
N ALA A 203 15.08 3.30 -10.80
CA ALA A 203 15.36 2.36 -11.89
C ALA A 203 14.55 1.05 -11.76
N ASN A 204 14.25 0.62 -10.54
CA ASN A 204 13.37 -0.52 -10.28
C ASN A 204 11.91 -0.19 -10.62
N GLY A 205 11.45 1.02 -10.27
CA GLY A 205 10.11 1.49 -10.60
C GLY A 205 9.84 1.64 -12.10
N GLN A 206 10.88 1.87 -12.91
CA GLN A 206 10.77 1.93 -14.37
C GLN A 206 10.56 0.56 -15.04
N ASN A 207 10.86 -0.54 -14.33
CA ASN A 207 10.78 -1.90 -14.87
C ASN A 207 10.23 -2.90 -13.82
N PRO A 208 8.99 -2.67 -13.33
CA PRO A 208 8.44 -3.43 -12.21
C PRO A 208 8.20 -4.91 -12.58
N MET A 209 7.93 -5.19 -13.85
CA MET A 209 7.73 -6.56 -14.35
C MET A 209 9.01 -7.38 -14.32
N LEU A 210 10.15 -6.77 -14.70
CA LEU A 210 11.44 -7.44 -14.57
C LEU A 210 11.78 -7.70 -13.11
N ALA A 211 11.49 -6.75 -12.21
CA ALA A 211 11.67 -6.97 -10.77
C ALA A 211 10.85 -8.17 -10.28
N TYR A 212 9.59 -8.29 -10.70
CA TYR A 212 8.74 -9.43 -10.36
C TYR A 212 9.27 -10.76 -10.91
N ALA A 213 9.63 -10.81 -12.20
CA ALA A 213 10.16 -12.00 -12.85
C ALA A 213 11.51 -12.43 -12.23
N ALA A 214 12.38 -11.48 -11.92
CA ALA A 214 13.72 -11.74 -11.39
C ALA A 214 13.70 -12.33 -9.96
N ILE A 215 12.65 -12.10 -9.15
CA ILE A 215 12.54 -12.72 -7.82
C ILE A 215 12.62 -14.24 -7.92
N ARG A 216 11.84 -14.84 -8.81
CA ARG A 216 11.80 -16.30 -9.00
C ARG A 216 12.80 -16.79 -10.04
N GLY A 217 12.97 -16.04 -11.14
CA GLY A 217 13.79 -16.45 -12.27
C GLY A 217 15.29 -16.22 -12.11
N LEU A 218 15.70 -15.26 -11.27
CA LEU A 218 17.12 -14.92 -11.08
C LEU A 218 17.57 -15.18 -9.65
N LEU A 219 16.87 -14.62 -8.66
CA LEU A 219 17.27 -14.68 -7.26
C LEU A 219 17.26 -16.12 -6.73
N GLY A 220 16.18 -16.86 -6.99
CA GLY A 220 16.03 -18.26 -6.54
C GLY A 220 17.20 -19.14 -6.98
N PRO A 221 17.45 -19.29 -8.29
CA PRO A 221 18.58 -20.06 -8.81
C PRO A 221 19.94 -19.56 -8.31
N PHE A 222 20.13 -18.24 -8.21
CA PHE A 222 21.39 -17.66 -7.72
C PHE A 222 21.68 -18.07 -6.27
N TYR A 223 20.70 -17.97 -5.36
CA TYR A 223 20.90 -18.37 -3.96
C TYR A 223 21.05 -19.87 -3.77
N PHE A 224 20.37 -20.65 -4.60
CA PHE A 224 20.51 -22.10 -4.61
C PHE A 224 21.92 -22.53 -5.04
N LEU A 225 22.42 -21.98 -6.15
CA LEU A 225 23.74 -22.32 -6.72
C LEU A 225 24.91 -21.83 -5.84
N THR A 226 24.78 -20.65 -5.22
CA THR A 226 25.79 -20.11 -4.31
C THR A 226 25.80 -20.81 -2.95
N GLY A 227 24.81 -21.66 -2.65
CA GLY A 227 24.66 -22.32 -1.36
C GLY A 227 24.28 -21.38 -0.21
N LEU A 228 24.02 -20.10 -0.48
CA LEU A 228 23.69 -19.10 0.53
C LEU A 228 22.40 -19.43 1.30
N ASP A 229 21.45 -20.12 0.66
CA ASP A 229 20.24 -20.59 1.35
C ASP A 229 20.57 -21.54 2.51
N ARG A 230 21.66 -22.33 2.41
CA ARG A 230 22.09 -23.24 3.48
C ARG A 230 22.63 -22.49 4.70
N ILE A 231 23.36 -21.40 4.47
CA ILE A 231 23.92 -20.55 5.54
C ILE A 231 22.79 -19.91 6.36
N VAL A 232 21.72 -19.48 5.69
CA VAL A 232 20.60 -18.80 6.34
C VAL A 232 19.70 -19.77 7.10
N THR A 233 19.65 -21.04 6.69
CA THR A 233 18.91 -22.07 7.44
C THR A 233 19.60 -22.52 8.74
N THR A 234 20.84 -22.07 8.99
CA THR A 234 21.59 -22.37 10.21
C THR A 234 20.86 -21.84 11.45
N PRO A 235 20.89 -22.54 12.61
CA PRO A 235 20.17 -22.11 13.83
C PRO A 235 20.48 -20.67 14.26
N LEU A 236 21.71 -20.19 14.03
CA LEU A 236 22.14 -18.83 14.35
C LEU A 236 21.28 -17.73 13.71
N PHE A 237 20.85 -17.93 12.45
CA PHE A 237 19.99 -16.98 11.72
C PHE A 237 18.53 -17.01 12.21
N ARG A 238 18.08 -18.13 12.78
CA ARG A 238 16.72 -18.26 13.33
C ARG A 238 16.57 -17.67 14.72
N LEU A 239 17.65 -17.65 15.52
CA LEU A 239 17.66 -17.12 16.88
C LEU A 239 17.80 -15.58 16.93
N HIS A 240 18.40 -14.96 15.91
CA HIS A 240 18.67 -13.52 15.90
C HIS A 240 17.84 -12.77 14.84
N VAL A 241 16.81 -12.05 15.29
CA VAL A 241 15.89 -11.26 14.43
C VAL A 241 16.63 -10.31 13.49
N TRP A 242 17.71 -9.67 13.96
CA TRP A 242 18.52 -8.73 13.17
C TRP A 242 19.26 -9.38 12.01
N LEU A 243 19.69 -10.64 12.15
CA LEU A 243 20.32 -11.40 11.07
C LEU A 243 19.31 -11.75 9.98
N GLY A 244 18.08 -12.09 10.36
CA GLY A 244 16.97 -12.25 9.41
C GLY A 244 16.64 -10.96 8.67
N ALA A 245 16.60 -9.83 9.38
CA ALA A 245 16.36 -8.52 8.78
C ALA A 245 17.48 -8.12 7.80
N LEU A 246 18.75 -8.30 8.19
CA LEU A 246 19.91 -8.05 7.33
C LEU A 246 19.86 -8.94 6.07
N TRP A 247 19.50 -10.22 6.22
CA TRP A 247 19.36 -11.11 5.08
C TRP A 247 18.26 -10.66 4.11
N GLY A 248 17.10 -10.26 4.63
CA GLY A 248 16.02 -9.68 3.83
C GLY A 248 16.45 -8.40 3.09
N LEU A 249 17.21 -7.54 3.77
CA LEU A 249 17.78 -6.34 3.17
C LEU A 249 18.75 -6.68 2.02
N LEU A 250 19.67 -7.63 2.24
CA LEU A 250 20.62 -8.08 1.21
C LEU A 250 19.90 -8.71 0.00
N LYS A 251 18.86 -9.52 0.23
CA LYS A 251 18.00 -10.07 -0.84
C LYS A 251 17.33 -8.96 -1.65
N THR A 252 16.79 -7.96 -0.97
CA THR A 252 16.12 -6.84 -1.64
C THR A 252 17.10 -5.98 -2.42
N LEU A 253 18.27 -5.67 -1.86
CA LEU A 253 19.30 -4.86 -2.51
C LEU A 253 19.94 -5.56 -3.71
N SER A 254 20.19 -6.86 -3.62
CA SER A 254 20.75 -7.63 -4.75
C SER A 254 19.78 -7.72 -5.92
N LEU A 255 18.49 -7.98 -5.67
CA LEU A 255 17.44 -7.88 -6.68
C LEU A 255 17.39 -6.47 -7.28
N ALA A 256 17.32 -5.46 -6.42
CA ALA A 256 17.23 -4.07 -6.85
C ALA A 256 18.43 -3.67 -7.73
N TRP A 257 19.62 -4.15 -7.38
CA TRP A 257 20.83 -3.92 -8.17
C TRP A 257 20.77 -4.64 -9.52
N ALA A 258 20.37 -5.91 -9.56
CA ALA A 258 20.26 -6.69 -10.80
C ALA A 258 19.25 -6.06 -11.77
N VAL A 259 18.07 -5.65 -11.27
CA VAL A 259 17.05 -4.96 -12.07
C VAL A 259 17.57 -3.60 -12.53
N ALA A 260 18.20 -2.82 -11.66
CA ALA A 260 18.76 -1.52 -12.05
C ALA A 260 19.85 -1.66 -13.13
N LEU A 261 20.67 -2.72 -13.07
CA LEU A 261 21.66 -3.02 -14.10
C LEU A 261 21.01 -3.38 -15.43
N ALA A 262 19.98 -4.23 -15.42
CA ALA A 262 19.24 -4.61 -16.60
C ALA A 262 18.50 -3.41 -17.24
N THR A 263 17.83 -2.59 -16.42
CA THR A 263 17.18 -1.35 -16.88
C THR A 263 18.19 -0.39 -17.51
N ARG A 264 19.39 -0.23 -16.92
CA ARG A 264 20.47 0.60 -17.51
C ARG A 264 21.00 0.05 -18.84
N ARG A 265 20.91 -1.26 -19.06
CA ARG A 265 21.26 -1.91 -20.33
C ARG A 265 20.11 -1.93 -21.35
N GLY A 266 18.99 -1.25 -21.06
CA GLY A 266 17.83 -1.18 -21.96
C GLY A 266 16.99 -2.46 -22.01
N LEU A 267 17.24 -3.43 -21.12
CA LEU A 267 16.46 -4.66 -21.02
C LEU A 267 15.16 -4.36 -20.27
N LEU A 268 14.13 -3.96 -21.02
CA LEU A 268 12.80 -3.69 -20.48
C LEU A 268 11.93 -4.93 -20.67
N TRP A 269 11.38 -5.44 -19.57
CA TRP A 269 10.36 -6.48 -19.65
C TRP A 269 9.00 -5.80 -19.71
N ARG A 270 8.33 -5.90 -20.86
CA ARG A 270 6.95 -5.42 -21.04
C ARG A 270 6.00 -6.60 -20.80
N ALA A 271 4.97 -6.37 -20.00
CA ALA A 271 3.87 -7.32 -19.79
C ALA A 271 2.91 -7.28 -20.98
#